data_AF-A0A8C9YC83-F1
#
_entry.id   AF-A0A8C9YC83-F1
#
_cell.length_a   1.000
_cell.length_b   1.000
_cell.length_c   1.000
_cell.angle_alpha   90.00
_cell.angle_beta   90.00
_cell.angle_gamma   90.00
#
_symmetry.space_group_name_H-M   'P 1'
#
loop_
_entity.id
_entity.type
_entity.pdbx_description
1 polymer ?
#
loop_
_entity_poly.entity_id
_entity_poly.type
_entity_poly.pdbx_seq_one_letter_code
_entity_poly.pdbx_strand_id
1 'polypeptide(L)'
;MADTPAKREIDSVVTDELSQKVKRAKADNENGGGEVGKEPESENILREFKTSNVLSDSAREKNIFIHGKLADQEAVVILEKTPIREDTLAELFSGSRLKLEMKNDIYSTYRLQAPPHLNEIKTTVVCPATEKHVKKYQRQESFLVEETGEDYQSITLPYIQKQSFSVQWVYNILEKKAEADRIVYEDPDPKVGFVLLPDFKWDQKQVDDLYLIAIAHQRDTRSLRDLTSEHLPLLQNIFQKGKDAILERYKLPASKLRVYLHYQPSYYHLHVHFTKLGYEAPGCGVERAHLLADVIQNLQSNHQYYKSRTLYFPSEGRRRTAQQVQGDGEAVTDRVMHLFTALVDSQPNCVFWIIHSYIICSCLCESSARCFCNNFGIPAFIIKKKERT
;
A
#
# COMPACT_ATOMS: atom_id res chain seq x y z
N MET A 1 -38.46 -5.23 41.23
CA MET A 1 -39.46 -4.26 41.70
C MET A 1 -39.15 -2.98 40.94
N ALA A 2 -39.84 -2.67 39.84
CA ALA A 2 -41.24 -2.16 39.79
C ALA A 2 -41.31 -0.76 40.46
N ASP A 3 -41.83 0.30 39.83
CA ASP A 3 -42.35 0.50 38.46
C ASP A 3 -42.28 1.99 38.06
N THR A 4 -42.38 2.29 36.75
CA THR A 4 -42.65 3.62 36.15
C THR A 4 -44.17 3.97 36.29
N PRO A 5 -44.85 4.97 35.62
CA PRO A 5 -44.47 6.00 34.63
C PRO A 5 -45.10 7.42 34.77
N ALA A 6 -44.61 8.39 33.98
CA ALA A 6 -45.39 9.38 33.20
C ALA A 6 -44.45 10.12 32.20
N LYS A 7 -44.65 10.04 30.86
CA LYS A 7 -45.22 11.10 29.98
C LYS A 7 -44.73 12.53 30.32
N ARG A 8 -44.18 13.37 29.43
CA ARG A 8 -44.17 13.49 27.93
C ARG A 8 -43.11 14.57 27.54
N GLU A 9 -42.73 14.86 26.29
CA GLU A 9 -43.11 14.38 24.94
C GLU A 9 -41.83 14.16 24.08
N ILE A 10 -41.69 14.75 22.87
CA ILE A 10 -40.53 14.69 21.95
C ILE A 10 -40.39 16.06 21.25
N ASP A 11 -39.18 16.56 21.05
CA ASP A 11 -38.88 17.55 20.00
C ASP A 11 -37.48 17.31 19.42
N SER A 12 -37.42 17.00 18.12
CA SER A 12 -36.18 16.67 17.40
C SER A 12 -36.01 17.61 16.20
N VAL A 13 -35.09 18.57 16.31
CA VAL A 13 -34.73 19.46 15.19
C VAL A 13 -33.75 18.72 14.28
N VAL A 14 -34.23 18.37 13.08
CA VAL A 14 -33.46 17.65 12.05
C VAL A 14 -32.74 18.64 11.12
N THR A 15 -31.54 18.24 10.70
CA THR A 15 -30.68 18.91 9.74
C THR A 15 -31.29 19.02 8.34
N ASP A 16 -30.95 20.11 7.65
CA ASP A 16 -31.47 20.50 6.34
C ASP A 16 -30.86 19.65 5.18
N GLU A 17 -31.66 18.79 4.54
CA GLU A 17 -31.33 18.16 3.26
C GLU A 17 -32.27 18.64 2.14
N LEU A 18 -31.69 19.36 1.19
CA LEU A 18 -32.36 19.93 0.02
C LEU A 18 -32.84 18.85 -0.97
N SER A 19 -34.09 18.43 -0.84
CA SER A 19 -34.80 17.60 -1.81
C SER A 19 -35.88 18.41 -2.56
N GLN A 20 -35.64 18.70 -3.85
CA GLN A 20 -36.60 19.44 -4.68
C GLN A 20 -37.58 18.53 -5.43
N LYS A 21 -38.85 18.69 -5.04
CA LYS A 21 -40.10 18.11 -5.54
C LYS A 21 -40.20 17.85 -7.06
N VAL A 22 -40.73 16.68 -7.41
CA VAL A 22 -41.56 16.49 -8.62
C VAL A 22 -43.01 16.20 -8.20
N LYS A 23 -43.99 16.73 -8.93
CA LYS A 23 -45.41 16.75 -8.55
C LYS A 23 -46.10 15.38 -8.74
N ARG A 24 -46.96 15.01 -7.78
CA ARG A 24 -47.97 13.95 -7.91
C ARG A 24 -49.00 14.32 -9.01
N ALA A 25 -49.28 13.37 -9.90
CA ALA A 25 -50.52 13.34 -10.69
C ALA A 25 -51.47 12.27 -10.12
N LYS A 26 -52.77 12.38 -10.41
CA LYS A 26 -53.83 11.52 -9.86
C LYS A 26 -53.73 10.07 -10.34
N ALA A 27 -54.23 9.16 -9.51
CA ALA A 27 -54.68 7.85 -9.94
C ALA A 27 -56.14 7.94 -10.39
N ASP A 28 -56.45 7.30 -11.52
CA ASP A 28 -57.77 6.77 -11.84
C ASP A 28 -57.58 5.28 -12.19
N ASN A 29 -58.56 4.45 -11.86
CA ASN A 29 -58.41 2.99 -11.76
C ASN A 29 -59.51 2.30 -12.56
N GLU A 30 -59.16 1.57 -13.62
CA GLU A 30 -60.11 0.70 -14.35
C GLU A 30 -59.42 -0.53 -14.95
N ASN A 31 -60.15 -1.65 -14.99
CA ASN A 31 -59.65 -3.01 -15.28
C ASN A 31 -59.38 -3.25 -16.77
N GLY A 32 -58.36 -4.07 -17.10
CA GLY A 32 -58.18 -4.61 -18.45
C GLY A 32 -57.12 -5.72 -18.50
N GLY A 33 -57.48 -6.88 -19.05
CA GLY A 33 -56.71 -8.12 -18.97
C GLY A 33 -55.31 -8.13 -19.61
N GLY A 34 -54.39 -8.77 -18.89
CA GLY A 34 -53.25 -9.57 -19.36
C GLY A 34 -52.47 -9.12 -20.60
N GLU A 35 -51.29 -8.57 -20.35
CA GLU A 35 -50.08 -8.87 -21.13
C GLU A 35 -48.92 -9.11 -20.15
N VAL A 36 -48.11 -10.13 -20.39
CA VAL A 36 -46.85 -10.34 -19.65
C VAL A 36 -45.91 -9.23 -20.08
N GLY A 37 -45.75 -8.22 -19.23
CA GLY A 37 -44.83 -7.13 -19.48
C GLY A 37 -43.43 -7.69 -19.74
N LYS A 38 -42.97 -7.59 -20.99
CA LYS A 38 -41.54 -7.69 -21.27
C LYS A 38 -40.85 -6.68 -20.38
N GLU A 39 -39.90 -7.13 -19.56
CA GLU A 39 -38.90 -6.23 -19.02
C GLU A 39 -38.29 -5.45 -20.19
N PRO A 40 -38.11 -4.12 -20.08
CA PRO A 40 -37.57 -3.34 -21.18
C PRO A 40 -36.22 -3.93 -21.56
N GLU A 41 -36.05 -4.34 -22.82
CA GLU A 41 -34.80 -4.90 -23.33
C GLU A 41 -33.69 -3.89 -23.01
N SER A 42 -32.85 -4.24 -22.04
CA SER A 42 -31.88 -3.29 -21.48
C SER A 42 -30.87 -2.93 -22.57
N GLU A 43 -30.99 -1.72 -23.11
CA GLU A 43 -30.12 -1.27 -24.19
C GLU A 43 -28.66 -1.43 -23.76
N ASN A 44 -27.89 -2.17 -24.56
CA ASN A 44 -26.47 -2.36 -24.28
C ASN A 44 -25.72 -1.06 -24.62
N ILE A 45 -25.71 -0.13 -23.65
CA ILE A 45 -25.06 1.17 -23.76
C ILE A 45 -23.55 1.06 -24.04
N LEU A 46 -22.92 -0.09 -23.82
CA LEU A 46 -21.50 -0.31 -24.11
C LEU A 46 -21.24 -0.82 -25.53
N ARG A 47 -22.28 -1.08 -26.34
CA ARG A 47 -22.14 -1.54 -27.73
C ARG A 47 -21.32 -0.60 -28.60
N GLU A 48 -21.39 0.71 -28.33
CA GLU A 48 -20.65 1.75 -29.07
C GLU A 48 -19.41 2.28 -28.34
N PHE A 49 -19.04 1.68 -27.21
CA PHE A 49 -17.90 2.14 -26.41
C PHE A 49 -16.57 1.91 -27.14
N LYS A 50 -15.85 3.00 -27.40
CA LYS A 50 -14.52 3.00 -28.02
C LYS A 50 -13.44 3.11 -26.96
N THR A 51 -12.85 1.99 -26.56
CA THR A 51 -11.71 1.95 -25.64
C THR A 51 -10.56 2.82 -26.16
N SER A 52 -10.04 3.70 -25.31
CA SER A 52 -8.82 4.48 -25.58
C SER A 52 -7.62 3.90 -24.84
N ASN A 53 -7.76 3.59 -23.55
CA ASN A 53 -6.72 2.98 -22.73
C ASN A 53 -7.28 2.30 -21.49
N VAL A 54 -6.52 1.35 -20.94
CA VAL A 54 -6.76 0.84 -19.58
C VAL A 54 -6.14 1.82 -18.59
N LEU A 55 -6.93 2.27 -17.61
CA LEU A 55 -6.48 3.17 -16.55
C LEU A 55 -5.79 2.39 -15.44
N SER A 56 -6.39 1.27 -15.02
CA SER A 56 -5.87 0.37 -13.99
C SER A 56 -6.53 -1.00 -14.10
N ASP A 57 -5.85 -2.03 -13.63
CA ASP A 57 -6.38 -3.40 -13.47
C ASP A 57 -5.92 -3.95 -12.11
N SER A 58 -6.68 -4.90 -11.56
CA SER A 58 -6.25 -5.65 -10.37
C SER A 58 -6.56 -7.13 -10.55
N ALA A 59 -5.52 -7.91 -10.79
CA ALA A 59 -5.61 -9.37 -10.78
C ALA A 59 -5.96 -9.93 -9.37
N ARG A 60 -5.73 -9.17 -8.28
CA ARG A 60 -6.16 -9.54 -6.92
C ARG A 60 -7.66 -9.36 -6.77
N GLU A 61 -8.15 -8.12 -6.96
CA GLU A 61 -9.55 -7.72 -6.77
C GLU A 61 -10.47 -8.09 -7.94
N LYS A 62 -9.93 -8.68 -9.02
CA LYS A 62 -10.67 -9.12 -10.21
C LYS A 62 -11.47 -8.00 -10.88
N ASN A 63 -10.86 -6.82 -10.98
CA ASN A 63 -11.47 -5.64 -11.61
C ASN A 63 -10.55 -4.94 -12.62
N ILE A 64 -11.14 -4.14 -13.50
CA ILE A 64 -10.46 -3.34 -14.51
C ILE A 64 -11.19 -2.01 -14.74
N PHE A 65 -10.43 -0.94 -14.92
CA PHE A 65 -10.87 0.43 -15.13
C PHE A 65 -10.41 0.88 -16.51
N ILE A 66 -11.34 1.26 -17.37
CA ILE A 66 -11.12 1.49 -18.80
C ILE A 66 -11.57 2.91 -19.13
N HIS A 67 -10.73 3.69 -19.80
CA HIS A 67 -11.10 4.99 -20.37
C HIS A 67 -11.31 4.85 -21.87
N GLY A 68 -12.33 5.54 -22.36
CA GLY A 68 -12.71 5.53 -23.77
C GLY A 68 -13.77 6.58 -24.05
N LYS A 69 -14.47 6.41 -25.16
CA LYS A 69 -15.57 7.29 -25.56
C LYS A 69 -16.88 6.52 -25.71
N LEU A 70 -17.98 7.16 -25.33
CA LEU A 70 -19.34 6.69 -25.54
C LEU A 70 -20.17 7.85 -26.10
N ALA A 71 -20.81 7.66 -27.26
CA ALA A 71 -21.50 8.73 -28.00
C ALA A 71 -20.63 10.01 -28.12
N ASP A 72 -19.36 9.80 -28.50
CA ASP A 72 -18.25 10.77 -28.61
C ASP A 72 -17.91 11.61 -27.35
N GLN A 73 -18.59 11.36 -26.22
CA GLN A 73 -18.23 11.88 -24.90
C GLN A 73 -17.18 11.00 -24.22
N GLU A 74 -16.28 11.61 -23.45
CA GLU A 74 -15.33 10.91 -22.60
C GLU A 74 -16.08 10.02 -21.58
N ALA A 75 -15.64 8.78 -21.38
CA ALA A 75 -16.30 7.83 -20.48
C ALA A 75 -15.31 6.91 -19.78
N VAL A 76 -15.61 6.55 -18.52
CA VAL A 76 -14.89 5.51 -17.78
C VAL A 76 -15.82 4.33 -17.51
N VAL A 77 -15.39 3.13 -17.87
CA VAL A 77 -16.07 1.87 -17.61
C VAL A 77 -15.27 1.08 -16.58
N ILE A 78 -15.95 0.57 -15.56
CA ILE A 78 -15.36 -0.25 -14.49
C ILE A 78 -16.06 -1.60 -14.53
N LEU A 79 -15.29 -2.68 -14.67
CA LEU A 79 -15.78 -4.06 -14.66
C LEU A 79 -15.20 -4.77 -13.44
N GLU A 80 -16.05 -5.40 -12.65
CA GLU A 80 -15.70 -6.06 -11.39
C GLU A 80 -16.41 -7.42 -11.30
N LYS A 81 -15.67 -8.49 -10.98
CA LYS A 81 -16.28 -9.80 -10.75
C LYS A 81 -17.08 -9.81 -9.46
N THR A 82 -18.28 -10.37 -9.50
CA THR A 82 -19.12 -10.56 -8.33
C THR A 82 -18.53 -11.62 -7.38
N PRO A 83 -18.67 -11.47 -6.05
CA PRO A 83 -18.30 -12.52 -5.10
C PRO A 83 -19.12 -13.80 -5.33
N ILE A 84 -18.50 -14.96 -5.12
CA ILE A 84 -19.21 -16.24 -5.02
C ILE A 84 -19.98 -16.26 -3.70
N ARG A 85 -21.27 -16.58 -3.74
CA ARG A 85 -22.12 -16.63 -2.54
C ARG A 85 -22.38 -18.07 -2.10
N GLU A 86 -22.39 -18.29 -0.79
CA GLU A 86 -22.59 -19.62 -0.20
C GLU A 86 -23.92 -20.27 -0.62
N ASP A 87 -24.99 -19.49 -0.69
CA ASP A 87 -26.34 -19.95 -1.08
C ASP A 87 -26.43 -20.39 -2.56
N THR A 88 -25.47 -19.98 -3.40
CA THR A 88 -25.41 -20.37 -4.82
C THR A 88 -24.57 -21.62 -5.09
N LEU A 89 -23.83 -22.15 -4.10
CA LEU A 89 -22.83 -23.19 -4.32
C LEU A 89 -23.40 -24.50 -4.89
N ALA A 90 -24.59 -24.92 -4.46
CA ALA A 90 -25.21 -26.16 -4.93
C ALA A 90 -25.57 -26.10 -6.43
N GLU A 91 -26.12 -24.96 -6.88
CA GLU A 91 -26.40 -24.71 -8.30
C GLU A 91 -25.10 -24.53 -9.09
N LEU A 92 -24.13 -23.77 -8.54
CA LEU A 92 -22.83 -23.58 -9.17
C LEU A 92 -22.13 -24.92 -9.44
N PHE A 93 -22.11 -25.85 -8.48
CA PHE A 93 -21.44 -27.15 -8.68
C PHE A 93 -22.19 -28.10 -9.61
N SER A 94 -23.54 -28.07 -9.61
CA SER A 94 -24.35 -28.98 -10.44
C SER A 94 -24.55 -28.47 -11.87
N GLY A 95 -24.65 -27.16 -12.08
CA GLY A 95 -24.88 -26.52 -13.37
C GLY A 95 -23.60 -26.12 -14.13
N SER A 96 -22.41 -26.22 -13.52
CA SER A 96 -21.15 -25.85 -14.18
C SER A 96 -20.54 -26.95 -15.03
N ARG A 97 -19.80 -26.55 -16.07
CA ARG A 97 -18.88 -27.43 -16.79
C ARG A 97 -17.45 -27.25 -16.28
N LEU A 98 -16.80 -28.35 -15.89
CA LEU A 98 -15.39 -28.38 -15.52
C LEU A 98 -14.51 -28.87 -16.68
N LYS A 99 -13.38 -28.19 -16.92
CA LYS A 99 -12.27 -28.68 -17.73
C LYS A 99 -11.02 -28.80 -16.86
N LEU A 100 -10.48 -30.02 -16.72
CA LEU A 100 -9.23 -30.24 -15.99
C LEU A 100 -8.06 -29.50 -16.68
N GLU A 101 -7.27 -28.78 -15.90
CA GLU A 101 -6.01 -28.18 -16.34
C GLU A 101 -4.80 -28.99 -15.86
N MET A 102 -4.81 -29.37 -14.59
CA MET A 102 -3.69 -30.01 -13.92
C MET A 102 -4.21 -30.99 -12.88
N LYS A 103 -3.55 -32.14 -12.74
CA LYS A 103 -3.72 -33.05 -11.61
C LYS A 103 -2.35 -33.55 -11.14
N ASN A 104 -2.11 -33.49 -9.84
CA ASN A 104 -0.96 -34.09 -9.17
C ASN A 104 -1.42 -34.69 -7.83
N ASP A 105 -1.35 -36.02 -7.73
CA ASP A 105 -1.88 -36.78 -6.59
C ASP A 105 -3.34 -36.38 -6.24
N ILE A 106 -3.60 -35.92 -5.01
CA ILE A 106 -4.92 -35.45 -4.54
C ILE A 106 -5.29 -34.05 -5.02
N TYR A 107 -4.34 -33.27 -5.55
CA TYR A 107 -4.57 -31.91 -6.01
C TYR A 107 -4.97 -31.89 -7.48
N SER A 108 -6.07 -31.19 -7.79
CA SER A 108 -6.51 -30.97 -9.17
C SER A 108 -7.07 -29.57 -9.35
N THR A 109 -6.79 -28.98 -10.52
CA THR A 109 -7.17 -27.61 -10.87
C THR A 109 -7.99 -27.66 -12.16
N TYR A 110 -9.12 -26.96 -12.16
CA TYR A 110 -10.10 -26.97 -13.24
C TYR A 110 -10.46 -25.54 -13.66
N ARG A 111 -10.73 -25.34 -14.96
CA ARG A 111 -11.54 -24.20 -15.41
C ARG A 111 -13.00 -24.55 -15.22
N LEU A 112 -13.67 -23.77 -14.36
CA LEU A 112 -15.11 -23.82 -14.16
C LEU A 112 -15.78 -22.84 -15.11
N GLN A 113 -16.71 -23.33 -15.92
CA GLN A 113 -17.64 -22.52 -16.70
C GLN A 113 -18.99 -22.52 -15.97
N ALA A 114 -19.29 -21.43 -15.29
CA ALA A 114 -20.50 -21.25 -14.48
C ALA A 114 -21.75 -21.03 -15.35
N PRO A 115 -22.96 -21.34 -14.84
CA PRO A 115 -24.22 -20.88 -15.42
C PRO A 115 -24.20 -19.35 -15.68
N PRO A 116 -24.76 -18.85 -16.80
CA PRO A 116 -24.62 -17.44 -17.18
C PRO A 116 -25.05 -16.44 -16.11
N HIS A 117 -26.16 -16.71 -15.42
CA HIS A 117 -26.72 -15.85 -14.37
C HIS A 117 -25.89 -15.86 -13.05
N LEU A 118 -24.96 -16.83 -12.87
CA LEU A 118 -24.00 -16.85 -11.76
C LEU A 118 -22.64 -16.22 -12.14
N ASN A 119 -22.50 -15.74 -13.38
CA ASN A 119 -21.23 -15.22 -13.93
C ASN A 119 -21.34 -13.75 -14.36
N GLU A 120 -22.31 -13.03 -13.79
CA GLU A 120 -22.51 -11.60 -14.01
C GLU A 120 -21.23 -10.80 -13.67
N ILE A 121 -21.09 -9.64 -14.33
CA ILE A 121 -19.97 -8.73 -14.11
C ILE A 121 -20.57 -7.38 -13.73
N LYS A 122 -20.31 -6.96 -12.50
CA LYS A 122 -20.72 -5.64 -12.00
C LYS A 122 -20.06 -4.60 -12.89
N THR A 123 -20.88 -3.82 -13.58
CA THR A 123 -20.46 -2.87 -14.60
C THR A 123 -20.88 -1.47 -14.17
N THR A 124 -19.92 -0.56 -13.99
CA THR A 124 -20.18 0.85 -13.66
C THR A 124 -19.72 1.72 -14.82
N VAL A 125 -20.57 2.64 -15.26
CA VAL A 125 -20.27 3.58 -16.36
C VAL A 125 -20.33 5.01 -15.83
N VAL A 126 -19.27 5.78 -16.05
CA VAL A 126 -19.21 7.21 -15.76
C VAL A 126 -19.12 7.93 -17.11
N CYS A 127 -20.21 8.57 -17.53
CA CYS A 127 -20.28 9.35 -18.77
C CYS A 127 -21.20 10.58 -18.55
N PRO A 128 -20.76 11.82 -18.88
CA PRO A 128 -19.42 12.19 -19.32
C PRO A 128 -18.38 12.15 -18.17
N ALA A 129 -17.22 11.57 -18.43
CA ALA A 129 -16.09 11.50 -17.51
C ALA A 129 -15.17 12.73 -17.66
N THR A 130 -15.16 13.61 -16.65
CA THR A 130 -14.14 14.68 -16.54
C THR A 130 -12.73 14.11 -16.33
N GLU A 131 -11.68 14.88 -16.62
CA GLU A 131 -10.28 14.52 -16.30
C GLU A 131 -10.05 14.07 -14.85
N LYS A 132 -10.82 14.58 -13.87
CA LYS A 132 -10.70 14.17 -12.47
C LYS A 132 -11.07 12.70 -12.28
N HIS A 133 -12.04 12.17 -13.04
CA HIS A 133 -12.39 10.74 -13.02
C HIS A 133 -11.28 9.91 -13.65
N VAL A 134 -10.76 10.31 -14.80
CA VAL A 134 -9.63 9.65 -15.48
C VAL A 134 -8.42 9.59 -14.53
N LYS A 135 -8.01 10.73 -13.96
CA LYS A 135 -6.89 10.81 -13.01
C LYS A 135 -7.11 10.04 -11.70
N LYS A 136 -8.37 9.89 -11.24
CA LYS A 136 -8.73 9.09 -10.05
C LYS A 136 -8.51 7.59 -10.27
N TYR A 137 -8.85 7.07 -11.44
CA TYR A 137 -8.77 5.63 -11.74
C TYR A 137 -7.48 5.24 -12.47
N GLN A 138 -6.68 6.21 -12.92
CA GLN A 138 -5.35 5.98 -13.49
C GLN A 138 -4.39 5.42 -12.43
N ARG A 139 -3.91 4.20 -12.66
CA ARG A 139 -2.87 3.55 -11.87
C ARG A 139 -1.66 4.47 -11.78
N GLN A 140 -1.22 4.76 -10.56
CA GLN A 140 0.08 5.39 -10.34
C GLN A 140 1.13 4.28 -10.33
N GLU A 141 2.17 4.44 -11.13
CA GLU A 141 3.34 3.55 -11.06
C GLU A 141 4.15 3.88 -9.80
N SER A 142 4.35 2.85 -8.98
CA SER A 142 5.17 2.88 -7.78
C SER A 142 6.44 2.08 -8.01
N PHE A 143 7.59 2.71 -7.77
CA PHE A 143 8.91 2.10 -7.83
C PHE A 143 9.37 1.79 -6.41
N LEU A 144 10.06 0.66 -6.21
CA LEU A 144 10.72 0.38 -4.94
C LEU A 144 12.05 1.12 -4.93
N VAL A 145 12.19 2.09 -4.03
CA VAL A 145 13.42 2.84 -3.80
C VAL A 145 14.26 2.07 -2.79
N GLU A 146 15.55 1.89 -3.10
CA GLU A 146 16.58 1.45 -2.17
C GLU A 146 17.33 2.69 -1.67
N GLU A 147 17.24 3.02 -0.39
CA GLU A 147 17.86 4.23 0.19
C GLU A 147 18.91 3.83 1.24
N THR A 148 20.19 4.10 0.96
CA THR A 148 21.28 3.90 1.93
C THR A 148 21.23 4.94 3.06
N GLY A 149 22.05 4.73 4.10
CA GLY A 149 22.22 5.76 5.13
C GLY A 149 22.81 7.07 4.58
N GLU A 150 23.60 6.99 3.51
CA GLU A 150 24.23 8.14 2.84
C GLU A 150 23.20 8.92 2.01
N ASP A 151 22.39 8.24 1.20
CA ASP A 151 21.29 8.85 0.41
C ASP A 151 20.28 9.58 1.31
N TYR A 152 20.00 9.01 2.49
CA TYR A 152 19.14 9.69 3.46
C TYR A 152 19.73 11.05 3.89
N GLN A 153 21.04 11.12 4.17
CA GLN A 153 21.68 12.34 4.63
C GLN A 153 21.88 13.37 3.50
N SER A 154 22.20 12.91 2.28
CA SER A 154 22.54 13.77 1.15
C SER A 154 21.33 14.22 0.31
N ILE A 155 20.28 13.40 0.22
CA ILE A 155 19.11 13.62 -0.66
C ILE A 155 17.83 13.77 0.17
N THR A 156 17.44 12.73 0.92
CA THR A 156 16.08 12.66 1.51
C THR A 156 15.90 13.65 2.68
N LEU A 157 16.84 13.74 3.62
CA LEU A 157 16.75 14.64 4.76
C LEU A 157 16.76 16.13 4.34
N PRO A 158 17.62 16.61 3.43
CA PRO A 158 17.54 17.95 2.87
C PRO A 158 16.19 18.22 2.16
N TYR A 159 15.64 17.24 1.46
CA TYR A 159 14.30 17.35 0.86
C TYR A 159 13.20 17.51 1.93
N ILE A 160 13.19 16.67 2.97
CA ILE A 160 12.22 16.74 4.08
C ILE A 160 12.27 18.11 4.76
N GLN A 161 13.48 18.59 5.07
CA GLN A 161 13.69 19.90 5.69
C GLN A 161 13.17 21.05 4.81
N LYS A 162 13.36 20.96 3.49
CA LYS A 162 12.91 21.97 2.52
C LYS A 162 11.41 21.99 2.28
N GLN A 163 10.70 20.85 2.40
CA GLN A 163 9.26 20.77 2.14
C GLN A 163 8.38 21.36 3.26
N SER A 164 8.93 21.61 4.46
CA SER A 164 8.19 22.22 5.59
C SER A 164 6.83 21.57 5.87
N PHE A 165 6.81 20.23 5.98
CA PHE A 165 5.59 19.47 6.26
C PHE A 165 4.98 19.88 7.60
N SER A 166 3.82 20.54 7.57
CA SER A 166 3.12 20.96 8.79
C SER A 166 2.56 19.75 9.55
N VAL A 167 3.07 19.53 10.76
CA VAL A 167 2.56 18.55 11.73
C VAL A 167 1.71 19.22 12.82
N GLN A 168 1.18 20.43 12.58
CA GLN A 168 0.44 21.19 13.60
C GLN A 168 -0.79 20.45 14.16
N TRP A 169 -1.44 19.60 13.36
CA TRP A 169 -2.54 18.76 13.82
C TRP A 169 -2.09 17.75 14.90
N VAL A 170 -0.87 17.21 14.78
CA VAL A 170 -0.24 16.33 15.78
C VAL A 170 -0.06 17.11 17.10
N TYR A 171 0.47 18.32 17.02
CA TYR A 171 0.66 19.17 18.20
C TYR A 171 -0.68 19.58 18.83
N ASN A 172 -1.73 19.78 18.04
CA ASN A 172 -3.06 20.05 18.58
C ASN A 172 -3.61 18.86 19.41
N ILE A 173 -3.32 17.61 19.04
CA ILE A 173 -3.68 16.42 19.82
C ILE A 173 -2.83 16.32 21.10
N LEU A 174 -1.51 16.47 20.97
CA LEU A 174 -0.58 16.40 22.11
C LEU A 174 -0.84 17.52 23.14
N GLU A 175 -1.27 18.70 22.69
CA GLU A 175 -1.60 19.88 23.52
C GLU A 175 -3.09 19.96 23.91
N LYS A 176 -3.89 18.90 23.62
CA LYS A 176 -5.34 18.80 23.95
C LYS A 176 -6.23 19.90 23.33
N LYS A 177 -5.76 20.54 22.27
CA LYS A 177 -6.50 21.55 21.47
C LYS A 177 -7.47 20.91 20.46
N ALA A 178 -7.27 19.64 20.12
CA ALA A 178 -8.15 18.86 19.24
C ALA A 178 -8.15 17.38 19.66
N GLU A 179 -9.25 16.67 19.40
CA GLU A 179 -9.43 15.22 19.60
C GLU A 179 -9.10 14.68 21.01
N ALA A 180 -9.07 15.54 22.04
CA ALA A 180 -8.75 15.14 23.40
C ALA A 180 -9.75 14.13 24.00
N ASP A 181 -11.00 14.19 23.54
CA ASP A 181 -12.10 13.26 23.84
C ASP A 181 -11.95 11.88 23.19
N ARG A 182 -11.16 11.77 22.11
CA ARG A 182 -10.90 10.52 21.37
C ARG A 182 -9.72 9.73 21.93
N ILE A 183 -9.02 10.26 22.93
CA ILE A 183 -7.84 9.62 23.53
C ILE A 183 -8.27 8.36 24.29
N VAL A 184 -7.64 7.23 23.96
CA VAL A 184 -7.87 5.92 24.58
C VAL A 184 -6.91 5.68 25.74
N TYR A 185 -5.68 6.15 25.61
CA TYR A 185 -4.64 6.08 26.64
C TYR A 185 -3.65 7.22 26.44
N GLU A 186 -3.07 7.71 27.52
CA GLU A 186 -1.97 8.67 27.50
C GLU A 186 -0.98 8.35 28.61
N ASP A 187 0.29 8.31 28.24
CA ASP A 187 1.40 8.47 29.17
C ASP A 187 1.98 9.87 28.96
N PRO A 188 1.84 10.81 29.92
CA PRO A 188 2.16 12.22 29.72
C PRO A 188 3.66 12.55 29.82
N ASP A 189 4.56 11.57 29.99
CA ASP A 189 5.99 11.85 30.06
C ASP A 189 6.50 12.49 28.75
N PRO A 190 7.21 13.63 28.80
CA PRO A 190 7.59 14.38 27.60
C PRO A 190 8.65 13.69 26.72
N LYS A 191 9.30 12.62 27.20
CA LYS A 191 10.35 11.86 26.49
C LYS A 191 9.92 10.44 26.16
N VAL A 192 9.39 9.71 27.13
CA VAL A 192 9.01 8.29 26.99
C VAL A 192 7.50 8.05 26.89
N GLY A 193 6.71 9.12 27.01
CA GLY A 193 5.26 9.10 26.92
C GLY A 193 4.71 9.26 25.51
N PHE A 194 3.42 8.97 25.36
CA PHE A 194 2.69 9.00 24.10
C PHE A 194 1.17 9.09 24.33
N VAL A 195 0.46 9.58 23.30
CA VAL A 195 -1.00 9.54 23.21
C VAL A 195 -1.42 8.41 22.27
N LEU A 196 -2.38 7.58 22.68
CA LEU A 196 -3.02 6.55 21.85
C LEU A 196 -4.46 6.97 21.51
N LEU A 197 -4.82 7.00 20.23
CA LEU A 197 -6.17 7.34 19.77
C LEU A 197 -6.58 6.58 18.49
N PRO A 198 -7.88 6.46 18.18
CA PRO A 198 -8.38 5.91 16.92
C PRO A 198 -7.88 6.70 15.71
N ASP A 199 -7.38 5.99 14.70
CA ASP A 199 -7.02 6.59 13.41
C ASP A 199 -8.29 7.12 12.71
N PHE A 200 -8.19 8.24 11.98
CA PHE A 200 -9.34 8.83 11.28
C PHE A 200 -10.00 7.90 10.24
N LYS A 201 -9.30 6.84 9.80
CA LYS A 201 -9.83 5.82 8.88
C LYS A 201 -10.78 4.81 9.55
N TRP A 202 -10.86 4.78 10.87
CA TRP A 202 -11.68 3.82 11.61
C TRP A 202 -12.91 4.50 12.24
N ASP A 203 -14.10 4.00 11.91
CA ASP A 203 -15.38 4.54 12.40
C ASP A 203 -15.81 4.00 13.77
N GLN A 204 -15.02 3.07 14.34
CA GLN A 204 -15.22 2.45 15.65
C GLN A 204 -16.49 1.61 15.82
N LYS A 205 -17.22 1.29 14.74
CA LYS A 205 -18.43 0.45 14.84
C LYS A 205 -18.14 -1.03 15.05
N GLN A 206 -16.98 -1.50 14.59
CA GLN A 206 -16.56 -2.90 14.65
C GLN A 206 -15.07 -3.02 15.00
N VAL A 207 -14.66 -4.18 15.50
CA VAL A 207 -13.26 -4.45 15.87
C VAL A 207 -12.50 -5.09 14.70
N ASP A 208 -13.18 -5.54 13.65
CA ASP A 208 -12.59 -6.22 12.49
C ASP A 208 -11.64 -5.36 11.67
N ASP A 209 -11.87 -4.04 11.64
CA ASP A 209 -11.06 -3.01 11.01
C ASP A 209 -10.35 -2.08 12.01
N LEU A 210 -10.20 -2.52 13.28
CA LEU A 210 -9.59 -1.75 14.36
C LEU A 210 -8.25 -1.15 13.93
N TYR A 211 -8.15 0.18 14.08
CA TYR A 211 -6.97 0.98 13.73
C TYR A 211 -6.79 2.11 14.76
N LEU A 212 -5.73 2.03 15.56
CA LEU A 212 -5.26 3.13 16.42
C LEU A 212 -3.87 3.61 15.99
N ILE A 213 -3.55 4.84 16.37
CA ILE A 213 -2.21 5.41 16.29
C ILE A 213 -1.72 5.81 17.67
N ALA A 214 -0.47 5.50 17.97
CA ALA A 214 0.28 6.06 19.08
C ALA A 214 1.19 7.19 18.56
N ILE A 215 1.14 8.36 19.20
CA ILE A 215 1.92 9.56 18.85
C ILE A 215 2.81 9.90 20.05
N ALA A 216 4.13 9.91 19.86
CA ALA A 216 5.08 10.24 20.94
C ALA A 216 4.96 11.73 21.35
N HIS A 217 5.20 12.05 22.63
CA HIS A 217 5.22 13.45 23.08
C HIS A 217 6.46 14.22 22.62
N GLN A 218 7.62 13.55 22.53
CA GLN A 218 8.85 14.16 22.02
C GLN A 218 8.72 14.56 20.54
N ARG A 219 9.34 15.68 20.16
CA ARG A 219 9.09 16.37 18.87
C ARG A 219 10.26 16.29 17.88
N ASP A 220 11.39 15.72 18.29
CA ASP A 220 12.66 15.68 17.58
C ASP A 220 12.87 14.40 16.74
N THR A 221 12.03 13.37 16.92
CA THR A 221 12.04 12.15 16.10
C THR A 221 11.04 12.23 14.95
N ARG A 222 11.52 12.23 13.70
CA ARG A 222 10.68 12.37 12.50
C ARG A 222 10.29 11.02 11.87
N SER A 223 11.19 10.04 11.92
CA SER A 223 11.01 8.71 11.30
C SER A 223 11.95 7.67 11.92
N LEU A 224 11.97 6.44 11.37
CA LEU A 224 12.93 5.40 11.76
C LEU A 224 14.39 5.86 11.73
N ARG A 225 14.76 6.75 10.80
CA ARG A 225 16.13 7.25 10.62
C ARG A 225 16.69 8.03 11.81
N ASP A 226 15.81 8.61 12.63
CA ASP A 226 16.19 9.34 13.84
C ASP A 226 16.28 8.41 15.08
N LEU A 227 15.83 7.15 14.99
CA LEU A 227 15.82 6.24 16.12
C LEU A 227 17.23 5.73 16.49
N THR A 228 17.48 5.68 17.80
CA THR A 228 18.71 5.22 18.46
C THR A 228 18.34 4.36 19.68
N SER A 229 19.31 3.73 20.34
CA SER A 229 19.06 3.01 21.61
C SER A 229 18.49 3.90 22.73
N GLU A 230 18.70 5.22 22.70
CA GLU A 230 18.11 6.17 23.65
C GLU A 230 16.57 6.19 23.58
N HIS A 231 16.01 5.80 22.43
CA HIS A 231 14.58 5.73 22.18
C HIS A 231 13.95 4.40 22.67
N LEU A 232 14.73 3.42 23.10
CA LEU A 232 14.22 2.12 23.54
C LEU A 232 13.15 2.21 24.64
N PRO A 233 13.27 3.07 25.68
CA PRO A 233 12.23 3.21 26.69
C PRO A 233 10.90 3.69 26.11
N LEU A 234 10.90 4.69 25.23
CA LEU A 234 9.70 5.17 24.52
C LEU A 234 9.06 4.08 23.66
N LEU A 235 9.88 3.38 22.86
CA LEU A 235 9.40 2.33 21.95
C LEU A 235 8.80 1.14 22.73
N GLN A 236 9.44 0.74 23.83
CA GLN A 236 8.93 -0.30 24.72
C GLN A 236 7.67 0.14 25.46
N ASN A 237 7.59 1.41 25.88
CA ASN A 237 6.40 1.96 26.55
C ASN A 237 5.19 1.97 25.59
N ILE A 238 5.37 2.51 24.36
CA ILE A 238 4.35 2.46 23.30
C ILE A 238 3.92 1.02 23.06
N PHE A 239 4.87 0.09 22.85
CA PHE A 239 4.54 -1.30 22.56
C PHE A 239 3.73 -1.93 23.69
N GLN A 240 4.18 -1.83 24.94
CA GLN A 240 3.54 -2.50 26.06
C GLN A 240 2.23 -1.84 26.47
N LYS A 241 2.25 -0.56 26.83
CA LYS A 241 1.04 0.19 27.27
C LYS A 241 -0.01 0.28 26.17
N GLY A 242 0.41 0.40 24.90
CA GLY A 242 -0.50 0.42 23.76
C GLY A 242 -1.29 -0.90 23.63
N LYS A 243 -0.61 -2.05 23.77
CA LYS A 243 -1.29 -3.37 23.80
C LYS A 243 -2.21 -3.50 25.01
N ASP A 244 -1.77 -3.07 26.18
CA ASP A 244 -2.53 -3.19 27.44
C ASP A 244 -3.81 -2.34 27.39
N ALA A 245 -3.72 -1.09 26.93
CA ALA A 245 -4.86 -0.21 26.72
C ALA A 245 -5.86 -0.74 25.68
N ILE A 246 -5.38 -1.35 24.58
CA ILE A 246 -6.26 -1.95 23.57
C ILE A 246 -6.97 -3.21 24.11
N LEU A 247 -6.26 -4.04 24.88
CA LEU A 247 -6.85 -5.17 25.59
C LEU A 247 -7.91 -4.71 26.60
N GLU A 248 -7.64 -3.65 27.36
CA GLU A 248 -8.58 -3.11 28.33
C GLU A 248 -9.83 -2.52 27.65
N ARG A 249 -9.64 -1.64 26.65
CA ARG A 249 -10.72 -0.87 26.02
C ARG A 249 -11.58 -1.69 25.04
N TYR A 250 -10.95 -2.55 24.24
CA TYR A 250 -11.59 -3.25 23.11
C TYR A 250 -11.61 -4.78 23.26
N LYS A 251 -11.06 -5.32 24.35
CA LYS A 251 -10.95 -6.77 24.63
C LYS A 251 -10.23 -7.56 23.52
N LEU A 252 -9.39 -6.89 22.73
CA LEU A 252 -8.61 -7.49 21.66
C LEU A 252 -7.21 -7.86 22.19
N PRO A 253 -6.85 -9.16 22.27
CA PRO A 253 -5.55 -9.58 22.80
C PRO A 253 -4.41 -9.21 21.86
N ALA A 254 -3.22 -8.99 22.45
CA ALA A 254 -1.99 -8.64 21.74
C ALA A 254 -1.65 -9.56 20.55
N SER A 255 -1.94 -10.85 20.65
CA SER A 255 -1.72 -11.82 19.57
C SER A 255 -2.60 -11.61 18.33
N LYS A 256 -3.62 -10.75 18.42
CA LYS A 256 -4.47 -10.33 17.29
C LYS A 256 -4.14 -8.91 16.81
N LEU A 257 -3.00 -8.33 17.21
CA LEU A 257 -2.53 -7.01 16.77
C LEU A 257 -1.30 -7.10 15.85
N ARG A 258 -1.29 -6.31 14.79
CA ARG A 258 -0.11 -5.94 14.02
C ARG A 258 0.30 -4.53 14.47
N VAL A 259 1.50 -4.40 15.05
CA VAL A 259 2.02 -3.14 15.63
C VAL A 259 3.29 -2.72 14.90
N TYR A 260 3.27 -1.58 14.21
CA TYR A 260 4.29 -1.23 13.21
C TYR A 260 4.45 0.28 12.98
N LEU A 261 5.56 0.66 12.36
CA LEU A 261 5.83 2.02 11.88
C LEU A 261 5.90 2.02 10.35
N HIS A 262 5.62 3.17 9.72
CA HIS A 262 5.80 3.34 8.28
C HIS A 262 7.19 3.92 7.94
N TYR A 263 7.78 3.43 6.84
CA TYR A 263 8.87 4.09 6.13
C TYR A 263 8.60 4.13 4.62
N GLN A 264 8.57 5.27 3.94
CA GLN A 264 8.49 6.63 4.50
C GLN A 264 7.15 6.84 5.25
N PRO A 265 7.15 7.58 6.37
CA PRO A 265 5.92 7.92 7.09
C PRO A 265 5.07 8.91 6.29
N SER A 266 3.76 8.97 6.56
CA SER A 266 2.88 9.96 5.91
C SER A 266 3.05 11.39 6.46
N TYR A 267 3.68 11.52 7.63
CA TYR A 267 4.02 12.79 8.28
C TYR A 267 5.24 12.58 9.20
N TYR A 268 6.08 13.59 9.32
CA TYR A 268 7.42 13.48 9.95
C TYR A 268 7.41 13.82 11.45
N HIS A 269 6.64 13.05 12.21
CA HIS A 269 6.64 13.00 13.68
C HIS A 269 6.43 11.53 14.09
N LEU A 270 7.22 10.99 15.03
CA LEU A 270 7.20 9.57 15.35
C LEU A 270 5.81 9.08 15.80
N HIS A 271 5.29 8.10 15.05
CA HIS A 271 4.03 7.44 15.34
C HIS A 271 4.09 5.94 15.05
N VAL A 272 3.26 5.18 15.76
CA VAL A 272 3.14 3.73 15.65
C VAL A 272 1.69 3.37 15.36
N HIS A 273 1.46 2.52 14.37
CA HIS A 273 0.15 1.99 14.02
C HIS A 273 -0.14 0.70 14.80
N PHE A 274 -1.35 0.61 15.34
CA PHE A 274 -1.90 -0.59 15.96
C PHE A 274 -3.13 -1.01 15.14
N THR A 275 -3.05 -2.12 14.43
CA THR A 275 -4.17 -2.63 13.61
C THR A 275 -4.52 -4.05 14.02
N LYS A 276 -5.77 -4.47 13.83
CA LYS A 276 -6.11 -5.90 13.96
C LYS A 276 -5.37 -6.71 12.88
N LEU A 277 -4.81 -7.86 13.26
CA LEU A 277 -3.99 -8.70 12.38
C LEU A 277 -4.74 -9.18 11.12
N GLY A 278 -6.04 -9.46 11.25
CA GLY A 278 -6.91 -9.84 10.13
C GLY A 278 -7.35 -8.67 9.23
N TYR A 279 -7.00 -7.43 9.56
CA TYR A 279 -7.26 -6.26 8.73
C TYR A 279 -6.08 -6.01 7.80
N GLU A 280 -6.33 -6.02 6.49
CA GLU A 280 -5.39 -5.60 5.44
C GLU A 280 -5.31 -4.05 5.37
N ALA A 281 -4.83 -3.43 6.44
CA ALA A 281 -4.79 -1.98 6.59
C ALA A 281 -3.86 -1.31 5.55
N PRO A 282 -4.24 -0.17 4.94
CA PRO A 282 -3.40 0.52 3.97
C PRO A 282 -2.00 0.84 4.52
N GLY A 283 -0.96 0.34 3.86
CA GLY A 283 0.45 0.52 4.24
C GLY A 283 1.02 -0.56 5.17
N CYS A 284 0.28 -1.64 5.48
CA CYS A 284 0.81 -2.76 6.27
C CYS A 284 1.71 -3.76 5.50
N GLY A 285 2.03 -3.48 4.22
CA GLY A 285 2.92 -4.29 3.39
C GLY A 285 4.39 -4.17 3.79
N VAL A 286 5.18 -5.21 3.51
CA VAL A 286 6.60 -5.32 3.93
C VAL A 286 7.48 -4.20 3.35
N GLU A 287 7.09 -3.66 2.20
CA GLU A 287 7.72 -2.52 1.54
C GLU A 287 7.54 -1.20 2.29
N ARG A 288 6.73 -1.14 3.35
CA ARG A 288 6.49 0.09 4.12
C ARG A 288 6.41 -0.11 5.63
N ALA A 289 5.92 -1.26 6.10
CA ALA A 289 5.66 -1.54 7.51
C ALA A 289 6.86 -2.22 8.18
N HIS A 290 7.36 -1.61 9.25
CA HIS A 290 8.38 -2.18 10.13
C HIS A 290 7.75 -2.51 11.48
N LEU A 291 7.71 -3.79 11.86
CA LEU A 291 7.14 -4.22 13.13
C LEU A 291 7.88 -3.58 14.30
N LEU A 292 7.14 -3.00 15.26
CA LEU A 292 7.75 -2.30 16.41
C LEU A 292 8.61 -3.24 17.26
N ALA A 293 8.23 -4.52 17.38
CA ALA A 293 9.01 -5.55 18.05
C ALA A 293 10.40 -5.77 17.39
N ASP A 294 10.46 -5.72 16.06
CA ASP A 294 11.72 -5.88 15.31
C ASP A 294 12.54 -4.58 15.37
N VAL A 295 11.89 -3.42 15.35
CA VAL A 295 12.54 -2.11 15.56
C VAL A 295 13.24 -2.05 16.91
N ILE A 296 12.60 -2.54 17.98
CA ILE A 296 13.18 -2.64 19.31
C ILE A 296 14.39 -3.59 19.31
N GLN A 297 14.27 -4.79 18.75
CA GLN A 297 15.37 -5.78 18.68
C GLN A 297 16.56 -5.30 17.84
N ASN A 298 16.30 -4.60 16.73
CA ASN A 298 17.32 -3.99 15.88
C ASN A 298 18.12 -2.92 16.64
N LEU A 299 17.46 -2.11 17.48
CA LEU A 299 18.12 -1.09 18.29
C LEU A 299 18.84 -1.66 19.53
N GLN A 300 18.34 -2.76 20.09
CA GLN A 300 19.01 -3.53 21.15
C GLN A 300 20.29 -4.21 20.66
N SER A 301 20.30 -4.70 19.42
CA SER A 301 21.47 -5.35 18.80
C SER A 301 22.47 -4.36 18.20
N ASN A 302 22.01 -3.21 17.70
CA ASN A 302 22.85 -2.11 17.24
C ASN A 302 22.21 -0.75 17.56
N HIS A 303 22.86 0.01 18.46
CA HIS A 303 22.39 1.30 18.96
C HIS A 303 22.11 2.36 17.88
N GLN A 304 22.65 2.21 16.68
CA GLN A 304 22.51 3.15 15.55
C GLN A 304 22.00 2.45 14.27
N TYR A 305 21.33 1.28 14.41
CA TYR A 305 20.91 0.41 13.30
C TYR A 305 20.31 1.17 12.11
N TYR A 306 19.35 2.07 12.37
CA TYR A 306 18.61 2.77 11.32
C TYR A 306 19.37 3.91 10.64
N LYS A 307 20.53 4.34 11.17
CA LYS A 307 21.33 5.40 10.54
C LYS A 307 22.12 4.91 9.34
N SER A 308 22.66 3.69 9.38
CA SER A 308 23.52 3.15 8.31
C SER A 308 22.87 2.07 7.46
N ARG A 309 21.84 1.37 7.95
CA ARG A 309 21.14 0.34 7.18
C ARG A 309 20.43 0.94 5.96
N THR A 310 20.50 0.25 4.83
CA THR A 310 19.63 0.50 3.69
C THR A 310 18.18 0.22 4.06
N LEU A 311 17.27 1.13 3.67
CA LEU A 311 15.83 0.98 3.84
C LEU A 311 15.14 1.01 2.48
N TYR A 312 14.14 0.15 2.31
CA TYR A 312 13.36 0.04 1.07
C TYR A 312 12.00 0.67 1.27
N PHE A 313 11.51 1.44 0.29
CA PHE A 313 10.15 2.01 0.34
C PHE A 313 9.55 2.26 -1.05
N PRO A 314 8.21 2.16 -1.22
CA PRO A 314 7.55 2.53 -2.47
C PRO A 314 7.53 4.04 -2.64
N SER A 315 7.83 4.52 -3.85
CA SER A 315 7.62 5.90 -4.27
C SER A 315 6.90 5.97 -5.60
N GLU A 316 5.95 6.90 -5.72
CA GLU A 316 5.31 7.24 -6.99
C GLU A 316 6.34 7.88 -7.92
N GLY A 317 6.38 7.48 -9.20
CA GLY A 317 7.38 7.90 -10.19
C GLY A 317 7.44 9.41 -10.50
N ARG A 318 6.54 10.22 -9.92
CA ARG A 318 6.52 11.69 -10.04
C ARG A 318 7.28 12.42 -8.92
N ARG A 319 7.72 11.72 -7.86
CA ARG A 319 8.46 12.34 -6.76
C ARG A 319 9.94 12.48 -7.14
N ARG A 320 10.42 13.73 -7.19
CA ARG A 320 11.82 14.05 -7.55
C ARG A 320 12.85 13.30 -6.69
N THR A 321 12.55 12.98 -5.44
CA THR A 321 13.44 12.20 -4.57
C THR A 321 13.75 10.81 -5.12
N ALA A 322 12.75 10.08 -5.65
CA ALA A 322 13.00 8.77 -6.26
C ALA A 322 13.86 8.89 -7.52
N GLN A 323 13.59 9.90 -8.37
CA GLN A 323 14.40 10.17 -9.56
C GLN A 323 15.84 10.59 -9.23
N GLN A 324 16.07 11.27 -8.10
CA GLN A 324 17.42 11.63 -7.65
C GLN A 324 18.17 10.41 -7.07
N VAL A 325 17.53 9.61 -6.21
CA VAL A 325 18.14 8.39 -5.65
C VAL A 325 18.42 7.34 -6.75
N GLN A 326 17.51 7.18 -7.73
CA GLN A 326 17.73 6.25 -8.84
C GLN A 326 18.71 6.79 -9.90
N GLY A 327 18.72 8.09 -10.17
CA GLY A 327 19.59 8.70 -11.18
C GLY A 327 21.09 8.59 -10.85
N ASP A 328 21.46 8.67 -9.57
CA ASP A 328 22.84 8.44 -9.13
C ASP A 328 23.23 6.94 -9.21
N GLY A 329 22.26 6.02 -9.13
CA GLY A 329 22.46 4.58 -9.36
C GLY A 329 22.61 4.20 -10.84
N GLU A 330 21.79 4.78 -11.72
CA GLU A 330 21.91 4.59 -13.18
C GLU A 330 23.26 5.11 -13.71
N ALA A 331 23.76 6.22 -13.17
CA ALA A 331 25.08 6.77 -13.53
C ALA A 331 26.26 5.81 -13.25
N VAL A 332 26.12 4.88 -12.30
CA VAL A 332 27.14 3.83 -12.04
C VAL A 332 27.05 2.70 -13.05
N THR A 333 25.84 2.26 -13.42
CA THR A 333 25.65 1.19 -14.41
C THR A 333 26.03 1.63 -15.81
N ASP A 334 25.70 2.85 -16.23
CA ASP A 334 26.11 3.39 -17.54
C ASP A 334 27.63 3.59 -17.64
N ARG A 335 28.31 4.00 -16.55
CA ARG A 335 29.78 4.05 -16.53
C ARG A 335 30.40 2.67 -16.68
N VAL A 336 29.88 1.65 -16.00
CA VAL A 336 30.36 0.27 -16.12
C VAL A 336 30.13 -0.27 -17.55
N MET A 337 28.97 0.00 -18.16
CA MET A 337 28.65 -0.45 -19.53
C MET A 337 29.47 0.29 -20.60
N HIS A 338 29.72 1.60 -20.46
CA HIS A 338 30.62 2.32 -21.37
C HIS A 338 32.08 1.85 -21.25
N LEU A 339 32.57 1.60 -20.03
CA LEU A 339 33.89 0.96 -19.83
C LEU A 339 33.94 -0.44 -20.45
N PHE A 340 32.88 -1.24 -20.31
CA PHE A 340 32.80 -2.59 -20.87
C PHE A 340 32.83 -2.59 -22.41
N THR A 341 32.11 -1.66 -23.05
CA THR A 341 32.09 -1.51 -24.51
C THR A 341 33.49 -1.15 -25.04
N ALA A 342 34.15 -0.16 -24.42
CA ALA A 342 35.52 0.22 -24.77
C ALA A 342 36.56 -0.89 -24.50
N LEU A 343 36.29 -1.77 -23.51
CA LEU A 343 37.12 -2.92 -23.18
C LEU A 343 37.06 -4.02 -24.26
N VAL A 344 35.86 -4.38 -24.70
CA VAL A 344 35.64 -5.44 -25.71
C VAL A 344 36.30 -5.08 -27.04
N ASP A 345 36.18 -3.83 -27.48
CA ASP A 345 36.79 -3.34 -28.73
C ASP A 345 38.33 -3.32 -28.69
N SER A 346 38.95 -3.32 -27.50
CA SER A 346 40.40 -3.21 -27.33
C SER A 346 41.16 -4.56 -27.25
N GLN A 347 40.48 -5.66 -26.94
CA GLN A 347 41.09 -6.98 -26.65
C GLN A 347 40.16 -8.15 -27.08
N PRO A 348 40.07 -8.50 -28.38
CA PRO A 348 39.09 -9.47 -28.89
C PRO A 348 39.28 -10.94 -28.44
N ASN A 349 40.34 -11.24 -27.68
CA ASN A 349 40.68 -12.60 -27.21
C ASN A 349 40.40 -12.83 -25.70
N CYS A 350 39.74 -11.90 -25.01
CA CYS A 350 39.42 -12.02 -23.58
C CYS A 350 37.90 -12.17 -23.34
N VAL A 351 37.53 -13.05 -22.40
CA VAL A 351 36.14 -13.22 -21.95
C VAL A 351 35.99 -12.62 -20.56
N PHE A 352 35.05 -11.68 -20.42
CA PHE A 352 34.74 -10.97 -19.18
C PHE A 352 33.34 -11.32 -18.69
N TRP A 353 33.20 -11.52 -17.38
CA TRP A 353 31.89 -11.72 -16.73
C TRP A 353 31.68 -10.68 -15.64
N ILE A 354 30.46 -10.14 -15.56
CA ILE A 354 30.03 -9.20 -14.51
C ILE A 354 29.19 -9.96 -13.50
N ILE A 355 29.57 -9.91 -12.22
CA ILE A 355 28.74 -10.38 -11.10
C ILE A 355 28.84 -9.34 -9.98
N HIS A 356 27.71 -8.77 -9.58
CA HIS A 356 27.55 -7.88 -8.40
C HIS A 356 28.77 -6.98 -8.12
N SER A 357 29.02 -6.04 -9.04
CA SER A 357 30.08 -5.01 -8.95
C SER A 357 31.54 -5.48 -9.10
N TYR A 358 31.80 -6.73 -9.49
CA TYR A 358 33.15 -7.21 -9.83
C TYR A 358 33.28 -7.67 -11.29
N ILE A 359 34.40 -7.33 -11.92
CA ILE A 359 34.81 -7.82 -13.25
C ILE A 359 35.71 -9.04 -13.07
N ILE A 360 35.26 -10.21 -13.52
CA ILE A 360 36.07 -11.43 -13.54
C ILE A 360 36.68 -11.58 -14.93
N CYS A 361 38.02 -11.53 -14.99
CA CYS A 361 38.78 -11.60 -16.25
C CYS A 361 39.40 -12.99 -16.47
N SER A 362 39.04 -13.65 -17.57
CA SER A 362 39.63 -14.93 -17.99
C SER A 362 40.74 -14.73 -19.03
N CYS A 363 41.94 -14.32 -18.60
CA CYS A 363 43.11 -14.23 -19.47
C CYS A 363 43.90 -15.55 -19.57
N LEU A 364 44.45 -15.83 -20.76
CA LEU A 364 45.41 -16.92 -21.00
C LEU A 364 46.82 -16.65 -20.44
N CYS A 365 47.11 -15.43 -19.95
CA CYS A 365 48.41 -15.05 -19.41
C CYS A 365 48.26 -14.22 -18.12
N GLU A 366 49.02 -14.59 -17.08
CA GLU A 366 48.97 -13.97 -15.74
C GLU A 366 49.53 -12.52 -15.73
N SER A 367 50.42 -12.19 -16.67
CA SER A 367 51.03 -10.87 -16.82
C SER A 367 50.02 -9.79 -17.24
N SER A 368 49.11 -10.14 -18.16
CA SER A 368 48.09 -9.23 -18.70
C SER A 368 47.10 -8.78 -17.62
N ALA A 369 46.69 -9.72 -16.76
CA ALA A 369 45.73 -9.46 -15.69
C ALA A 369 46.26 -8.49 -14.61
N ARG A 370 47.56 -8.57 -14.28
CA ARG A 370 48.18 -7.66 -13.28
C ARG A 370 48.33 -6.23 -13.81
N CYS A 371 48.67 -6.08 -15.09
CA CYS A 371 48.76 -4.75 -15.73
C CYS A 371 47.38 -4.06 -15.76
N PHE A 372 46.31 -4.82 -16.02
CA PHE A 372 44.94 -4.33 -16.02
C PHE A 372 44.49 -3.81 -14.64
N CYS A 373 44.68 -4.59 -13.57
CA CYS A 373 44.17 -4.23 -12.24
C CYS A 373 44.85 -2.97 -11.65
N ASN A 374 46.15 -2.78 -11.92
CA ASN A 374 46.90 -1.61 -11.45
C ASN A 374 46.45 -0.29 -12.12
N ASN A 375 46.07 -0.31 -13.39
CA ASN A 375 45.67 0.91 -14.11
C ASN A 375 44.27 1.44 -13.72
N PHE A 376 43.43 0.60 -13.11
CA PHE A 376 42.04 0.96 -12.76
C PHE A 376 41.73 0.87 -11.26
N GLY A 377 42.70 0.55 -10.40
CA GLY A 377 42.55 0.60 -8.94
C GLY A 377 41.66 -0.50 -8.34
N ILE A 378 41.46 -1.62 -9.04
CA ILE A 378 40.56 -2.70 -8.63
C ILE A 378 41.36 -3.82 -7.93
N PRO A 379 40.93 -4.32 -6.75
CA PRO A 379 41.61 -5.45 -6.09
C PRO A 379 41.44 -6.74 -6.91
N ALA A 380 42.57 -7.37 -7.26
CA ALA A 380 42.61 -8.52 -8.15
C ALA A 380 42.38 -9.86 -7.44
N PHE A 381 41.41 -10.65 -7.88
CA PHE A 381 41.30 -12.08 -7.58
C PHE A 381 41.65 -12.92 -8.82
N ILE A 382 42.79 -13.63 -8.77
CA ILE A 382 43.25 -14.50 -9.87
C ILE A 382 42.83 -15.94 -9.58
N ILE A 383 41.84 -16.45 -10.32
CA ILE A 383 41.48 -17.87 -10.29
C ILE A 383 42.35 -18.63 -11.30
N LYS A 384 43.40 -19.32 -10.82
CA LYS A 384 44.20 -20.20 -11.69
C LYS A 384 43.37 -21.40 -12.13
N LYS A 385 43.17 -21.53 -13.45
CA LYS A 385 42.54 -22.69 -14.07
C LYS A 385 43.43 -23.91 -13.84
N LYS A 386 43.00 -24.83 -12.97
CA LYS A 386 43.72 -26.07 -12.70
C LYS A 386 43.54 -26.99 -13.91
N GLU A 387 44.60 -27.17 -14.70
CA GLU A 387 44.58 -28.13 -15.80
C GLU A 387 44.32 -29.54 -15.24
N ARG A 388 43.37 -30.25 -15.86
CA ARG A 388 43.15 -31.67 -15.60
C ARG A 388 44.13 -32.43 -16.49
N THR A 389 45.10 -33.09 -15.86
CA THR A 389 45.77 -34.28 -16.41
C THR A 389 44.80 -35.45 -16.48
#